data_AF-A0A931NUQ3-F1
#
_entry.id   AF-A0A931NUQ3-F1
#
_cell.length_a   1.000
_cell.length_b   1.000
_cell.length_c   1.000
_cell.angle_alpha   90.00
_cell.angle_beta   90.00
_cell.angle_gamma   90.00
#
_symmetry.space_group_name_H-M   'P 1'
#
loop_
_entity.id
_entity.type
_entity.pdbx_description
1 polymer ?
#
loop_
_entity_poly.entity_id
_entity_poly.type
_entity_poly.pdbx_seq_one_letter_code
_entity_poly.pdbx_strand_id
1 'polypeptide(L)'
;MRRWKRGAGNPTKAAGAVDWSHAGPAVRTAFSSMTGWSMEQNYGQNQNPGDPMAATGVQEWERHYSLAMHLTLLAWHLAVPVIPVLVMWLIKRDESAFVRDHGREALNFQISLLIYGIIGVVLIPLLGLGILVIIAAYVLGIVGMILGAVAASKGRYYRYPACLRMIG
;
A
#
# COMPACT_ATOMS: atom_id res chain seq x y z
N MET A 1 -5.00 -51.87 12.33
CA MET A 1 -4.53 -50.54 11.87
C MET A 1 -5.72 -49.76 11.31
N ARG A 2 -6.30 -48.82 12.05
CA ARG A 2 -7.30 -47.87 11.54
C ARG A 2 -6.81 -46.46 11.85
N ARG A 3 -6.44 -45.74 10.79
CA ARG A 3 -5.86 -44.40 10.80
C ARG A 3 -6.98 -43.39 11.09
N TRP A 4 -6.96 -42.78 12.27
CA TRP A 4 -7.85 -41.68 12.62
C TRP A 4 -7.58 -40.47 11.71
N LYS A 5 -8.53 -40.12 10.84
CA LYS A 5 -8.61 -38.77 10.27
C LYS A 5 -9.19 -37.85 11.33
N ARG A 6 -8.34 -37.22 12.15
CA ARG A 6 -8.75 -36.04 12.92
C ARG A 6 -8.74 -34.85 11.97
N GLY A 7 -9.90 -34.27 11.74
CA GLY A 7 -10.02 -32.99 11.06
C GLY A 7 -9.18 -31.96 11.82
N ALA A 8 -8.26 -31.31 11.11
CA ALA A 8 -7.58 -30.13 11.61
C ALA A 8 -8.62 -29.00 11.70
N GLY A 9 -9.28 -28.89 12.85
CA GLY A 9 -10.03 -27.69 13.19
C GLY A 9 -9.10 -26.49 13.13
N ASN A 10 -9.60 -25.37 12.60
CA ASN A 10 -8.85 -24.13 12.45
C ASN A 10 -8.23 -23.71 13.81
N PRO A 11 -6.88 -23.66 13.93
CA PRO A 11 -6.20 -23.43 15.22
C PRO A 11 -6.35 -22.00 15.75
N THR A 12 -6.94 -21.08 14.98
CA THR A 12 -7.19 -19.69 15.41
C THR A 12 -8.05 -19.58 16.67
N LYS A 13 -8.94 -20.55 16.94
CA LYS A 13 -9.78 -20.56 18.16
C LYS A 13 -9.11 -21.19 19.38
N ALA A 14 -8.07 -21.99 19.20
CA ALA A 14 -7.38 -22.66 20.32
C ALA A 14 -6.10 -21.93 20.77
N ALA A 15 -5.48 -21.15 19.88
CA ALA A 15 -4.23 -20.42 20.15
C ALA A 15 -4.44 -18.93 20.52
N GLY A 16 -5.67 -18.51 20.80
CA GLY A 16 -6.04 -17.11 20.99
C GLY A 16 -5.61 -16.43 22.30
N ALA A 17 -4.55 -16.86 23.00
CA ALA A 17 -4.21 -16.26 24.30
C ALA A 17 -2.72 -16.33 24.72
N VAL A 18 -1.77 -16.49 23.80
CA VAL A 18 -0.33 -16.45 24.16
C VAL A 18 0.39 -15.41 23.31
N ASP A 19 0.90 -14.37 23.99
CA ASP A 19 1.81 -13.39 23.41
C ASP A 19 3.22 -14.00 23.27
N TRP A 20 3.70 -14.08 22.04
CA TRP A 20 5.00 -14.66 21.68
C TRP A 20 6.06 -13.61 21.34
N SER A 21 5.77 -12.32 21.54
CA SER A 21 6.69 -11.21 21.25
C SER A 21 8.01 -11.33 22.02
N HIS A 22 7.97 -11.90 23.23
CA HIS A 22 9.12 -12.10 24.10
C HIS A 22 9.92 -13.38 23.83
N ALA A 23 9.46 -14.27 22.94
CA ALA A 23 10.13 -15.55 22.71
C ALA A 23 11.50 -15.35 22.02
N GLY A 24 12.47 -16.20 22.33
CA GLY A 24 13.79 -16.22 21.66
C GLY A 24 13.73 -16.86 20.26
N PRO A 25 14.73 -16.61 19.39
CA PRO A 25 14.77 -17.16 18.03
C PRO A 25 14.62 -18.69 17.97
N ALA A 26 15.28 -19.41 18.88
CA ALA A 26 15.23 -20.87 18.95
C ALA A 26 13.81 -21.42 19.22
N VAL A 27 13.03 -20.72 20.06
CA VAL A 27 11.66 -21.11 20.41
C VAL A 27 10.73 -20.93 19.21
N ARG A 28 10.92 -19.83 18.45
CA ARG A 28 10.18 -19.58 17.22
C ARG A 28 10.46 -20.64 16.15
N THR A 29 11.72 -21.04 15.99
CA THR A 29 12.12 -22.08 15.03
C THR A 29 11.55 -23.44 15.40
N ALA A 30 11.61 -23.82 16.68
CA ALA A 30 11.07 -25.09 17.17
C ALA A 30 9.54 -25.17 17.02
N PHE A 31 8.83 -24.09 17.34
CA PHE A 31 7.39 -24.03 17.13
C PHE A 31 7.02 -24.12 15.63
N SER A 32 7.79 -23.43 14.79
CA SER A 32 7.55 -23.40 13.34
C SER A 32 7.76 -24.78 12.71
N SER A 33 8.75 -25.54 13.17
CA SER A 33 9.00 -26.91 12.70
C SER A 33 7.98 -27.93 13.21
N MET A 34 7.44 -27.73 14.42
CA MET A 34 6.46 -28.64 15.01
C MET A 34 5.05 -28.47 14.44
N THR A 35 4.65 -27.23 14.17
CA THR A 35 3.28 -26.93 13.78
C THR A 35 3.11 -26.85 12.25
N GLY A 36 4.22 -26.68 11.52
CA GLY A 36 4.20 -26.35 10.10
C GLY A 36 3.77 -24.91 9.82
N TRP A 37 3.51 -24.12 10.87
CA TRP A 37 3.19 -22.69 10.79
C TRP A 37 4.45 -21.90 11.09
N SER A 38 5.03 -21.23 10.10
CA SER A 38 6.16 -20.34 10.35
C SER A 38 5.67 -19.00 10.89
N MET A 39 6.04 -18.68 12.14
CA MET A 39 5.85 -17.33 12.71
C MET A 39 6.66 -16.26 11.95
N GLU A 40 7.65 -16.69 11.17
CA GLU A 40 8.52 -15.86 10.35
C GLU A 40 7.88 -15.43 9.02
N GLN A 41 6.86 -16.16 8.52
CA GLN A 41 6.24 -15.85 7.21
C GLN A 41 5.37 -14.58 7.23
N ASN A 42 4.94 -14.06 8.39
CA ASN A 42 4.07 -12.87 8.40
C ASN A 42 4.78 -11.55 8.79
N TYR A 43 6.06 -11.61 9.17
CA TYR A 43 6.82 -10.41 9.62
C TYR A 43 7.93 -9.94 8.65
N GLY A 44 8.15 -10.62 7.51
CA GLY A 44 9.31 -10.31 6.65
C GLY A 44 9.19 -10.62 5.16
N GLN A 45 8.02 -10.98 4.64
CA GLN A 45 7.94 -11.63 3.32
C GLN A 45 8.10 -10.77 2.06
N ASN A 46 8.55 -9.50 2.13
CA ASN A 46 8.86 -8.75 0.90
C ASN A 46 10.08 -7.83 1.04
N GLN A 47 11.26 -8.38 1.32
CA GLN A 47 12.49 -7.63 1.13
C GLN A 47 13.41 -8.42 0.20
N ASN A 48 13.47 -7.98 -1.05
CA ASN A 48 14.62 -8.28 -1.90
C ASN A 48 15.81 -7.48 -1.34
N PRO A 49 16.86 -8.12 -0.80
CA PRO A 49 17.96 -7.41 -0.13
C PRO A 49 18.73 -6.42 -1.02
N GLY A 50 18.51 -6.45 -2.34
CA GLY A 50 19.10 -5.53 -3.31
C GLY A 50 18.16 -4.46 -3.88
N ASP A 51 16.90 -4.38 -3.42
CA ASP A 51 15.96 -3.36 -3.90
C ASP A 51 16.04 -2.09 -3.02
N PRO A 52 16.56 -0.96 -3.54
CA PRO A 52 16.67 0.28 -2.77
C PRO A 52 15.31 0.86 -2.35
N MET A 53 14.20 0.38 -2.92
CA MET A 53 12.84 0.82 -2.61
C MET A 53 12.09 -0.12 -1.65
N ALA A 54 12.68 -1.26 -1.26
CA ALA A 54 12.06 -2.17 -0.30
C ALA A 54 12.14 -1.59 1.11
N ALA A 55 10.99 -1.48 1.79
CA ALA A 55 10.94 -0.94 3.13
C ALA A 55 11.24 -2.05 4.16
N THR A 56 12.16 -1.76 5.09
CA THR A 56 12.58 -2.71 6.13
C THR A 56 11.62 -2.69 7.32
N GLY A 57 11.15 -3.86 7.75
CA GLY A 57 10.34 -4.00 8.98
C GLY A 57 8.88 -3.54 8.87
N VAL A 58 8.35 -3.43 7.66
CA VAL A 58 6.95 -3.01 7.43
C VAL A 58 5.96 -4.06 7.92
N GLN A 59 5.01 -3.63 8.74
CA GLN A 59 3.97 -4.49 9.29
C GLN A 59 2.85 -4.75 8.27
N GLU A 60 2.09 -5.85 8.46
CA GLU A 60 1.00 -6.22 7.55
C GLU A 60 -0.09 -5.14 7.43
N TRP A 61 -0.46 -4.53 8.56
CA TRP A 61 -1.46 -3.47 8.57
C TRP A 61 -1.00 -2.22 7.80
N GLU A 62 0.29 -1.90 7.80
CA GLU A 62 0.83 -0.74 7.06
C GLU A 62 0.73 -0.96 5.55
N ARG A 63 0.95 -2.20 5.09
CA ARG A 63 0.76 -2.60 3.69
C ARG A 63 -0.70 -2.49 3.28
N HIS A 64 -1.60 -3.08 4.06
CA HIS A 64 -3.04 -3.05 3.77
C HIS A 64 -3.62 -1.64 3.85
N TYR A 65 -3.15 -0.81 4.79
CA TYR A 65 -3.55 0.58 4.92
C TYR A 65 -3.08 1.40 3.72
N SER A 66 -1.80 1.31 3.36
CA SER A 66 -1.23 2.03 2.22
C SER A 66 -1.84 1.56 0.89
N LEU A 67 -2.12 0.27 0.75
CA LEU A 67 -2.88 -0.29 -0.38
C LEU A 67 -4.28 0.34 -0.45
N ALA A 68 -5.00 0.36 0.66
CA ALA A 68 -6.35 0.92 0.73
C ALA A 68 -6.37 2.41 0.36
N MET A 69 -5.32 3.18 0.69
CA MET A 69 -5.19 4.57 0.25
C MET A 69 -5.16 4.67 -1.28
N HIS A 70 -4.29 3.93 -1.97
CA HIS A 70 -4.24 3.97 -3.44
C HIS A 70 -5.53 3.46 -4.09
N LEU A 71 -6.15 2.42 -3.53
CA LEU A 71 -7.44 1.91 -4.02
C LEU A 71 -8.58 2.91 -3.81
N THR A 72 -8.57 3.65 -2.70
CA THR A 72 -9.57 4.69 -2.43
C THR A 72 -9.45 5.83 -3.42
N LEU A 73 -8.22 6.26 -3.74
CA LEU A 73 -7.99 7.23 -4.80
C LEU A 73 -8.48 6.71 -6.15
N LEU A 74 -8.21 5.44 -6.47
CA LEU A 74 -8.64 4.83 -7.73
C LEU A 74 -10.16 4.75 -7.84
N ALA A 75 -10.83 4.31 -6.76
CA ALA A 75 -12.28 4.19 -6.70
C ALA A 75 -12.98 5.53 -6.95
N TRP A 76 -12.36 6.62 -6.52
CA TRP A 76 -12.93 7.95 -6.66
C TRP A 76 -12.22 8.82 -7.71
N HIS A 77 -11.39 8.22 -8.56
CA HIS A 77 -10.65 8.94 -9.59
C HIS A 77 -11.56 9.72 -10.54
N LEU A 78 -12.78 9.20 -10.77
CA LEU A 78 -13.77 9.81 -11.66
C LEU A 78 -14.39 11.11 -11.11
N ALA A 79 -14.36 11.33 -9.79
CA ALA A 79 -14.99 12.49 -9.14
C ALA A 79 -14.00 13.31 -8.27
N VAL A 80 -12.70 13.04 -8.35
CA VAL A 80 -11.61 13.85 -7.79
C VAL A 80 -11.68 14.20 -6.29
N PRO A 81 -11.87 13.28 -5.33
CA PRO A 81 -11.73 13.61 -3.93
C PRO A 81 -10.40 13.07 -3.42
N VAL A 82 -9.53 14.03 -3.19
CA VAL A 82 -8.33 13.86 -2.37
C VAL A 82 -8.69 13.64 -0.89
N ILE A 83 -9.92 14.03 -0.49
CA ILE A 83 -10.37 14.12 0.90
C ILE A 83 -10.30 12.76 1.64
N PRO A 84 -10.85 11.64 1.14
CA PRO A 84 -10.84 10.38 1.89
C PRO A 84 -9.43 9.92 2.23
N VAL A 85 -8.52 10.03 1.25
CA VAL A 85 -7.12 9.62 1.44
C VAL A 85 -6.33 10.61 2.26
N LEU A 86 -6.64 11.90 2.19
CA LEU A 86 -6.09 12.90 3.10
C LEU A 86 -6.46 12.58 4.55
N VAL A 87 -7.73 12.24 4.81
CA VAL A 87 -8.19 11.86 6.14
C VAL A 87 -7.49 10.59 6.60
N MET A 88 -7.42 9.55 5.77
CA MET A 88 -6.67 8.32 6.08
C MET A 88 -5.20 8.62 6.41
N TRP A 89 -4.55 9.42 5.56
CA TRP A 89 -3.16 9.81 5.79
C TRP A 89 -2.98 10.54 7.12
N LEU A 90 -3.81 11.53 7.42
CA LEU A 90 -3.73 12.31 8.68
C LEU A 90 -3.90 11.44 9.93
N ILE A 91 -4.72 10.38 9.87
CA ILE A 91 -4.94 9.49 11.02
C ILE A 91 -3.71 8.64 11.33
N LYS A 92 -3.01 8.12 10.31
CA LYS A 92 -1.94 7.12 10.48
C LYS A 92 -0.53 7.59 10.14
N ARG A 93 -0.35 8.84 9.66
CA ARG A 93 0.97 9.39 9.29
C ARG A 93 1.98 9.43 10.43
N ASP A 94 1.54 9.59 11.67
CA ASP A 94 2.44 9.74 12.82
C ASP A 94 2.81 8.37 13.44
N GLU A 95 2.09 7.31 13.07
CA GLU A 95 2.32 5.94 13.55
C GLU A 95 3.29 5.15 12.67
N SER A 96 3.37 5.46 11.36
CA SER A 96 4.19 4.71 10.41
C SER A 96 4.84 5.59 9.36
N ALA A 97 6.17 5.50 9.26
CA ALA A 97 6.93 6.17 8.22
C ALA A 97 6.56 5.68 6.81
N PHE A 98 6.17 4.41 6.67
CA PHE A 98 5.74 3.81 5.41
C PHE A 98 4.40 4.39 4.93
N VAL A 99 3.40 4.43 5.82
CA VAL A 99 2.09 5.05 5.54
C VAL A 99 2.23 6.54 5.28
N ARG A 100 3.08 7.23 6.05
CA ARG A 100 3.38 8.64 5.85
C ARG A 100 3.92 8.92 4.46
N ASP A 101 4.86 8.13 3.97
CA ASP A 101 5.46 8.29 2.65
C ASP A 101 4.46 8.02 1.52
N HIS A 102 3.74 6.89 1.59
CA HIS A 102 2.74 6.53 0.57
C HIS A 102 1.63 7.57 0.47
N GLY A 103 1.10 8.03 1.60
CA GLY A 103 0.05 9.04 1.57
C GLY A 103 0.54 10.39 1.10
N ARG A 104 1.73 10.82 1.51
CA ARG A 104 2.33 12.07 1.04
C ARG A 104 2.55 12.05 -0.47
N GLU A 105 3.13 10.99 -1.01
CA GLU A 105 3.35 10.89 -2.45
C GLU A 105 2.02 10.81 -3.22
N ALA A 106 1.05 10.05 -2.71
CA ALA A 106 -0.27 9.96 -3.32
C ALA A 106 -1.02 11.30 -3.34
N LEU A 107 -0.92 12.08 -2.26
CA LEU A 107 -1.49 13.44 -2.19
C LEU A 107 -0.82 14.39 -3.19
N ASN A 108 0.52 14.39 -3.25
CA ASN A 108 1.26 15.17 -4.23
C ASN A 108 0.86 14.82 -5.67
N PHE A 109 0.66 13.53 -5.95
CA PHE A 109 0.23 13.08 -7.26
C PHE A 109 -1.17 13.56 -7.62
N GLN A 110 -2.14 13.48 -6.70
CA GLN A 110 -3.50 13.97 -6.98
C GLN A 110 -3.55 15.49 -7.23
N ILE A 111 -2.76 16.27 -6.48
CA ILE A 111 -2.65 17.71 -6.75
C ILE A 111 -2.00 17.95 -8.12
N SER A 112 -1.00 17.14 -8.50
CA SER A 112 -0.38 17.22 -9.83
C SER A 112 -1.39 16.94 -10.94
N LEU A 113 -2.21 15.89 -10.81
CA LEU A 113 -3.26 15.57 -11.77
C LEU A 113 -4.32 16.66 -11.85
N LEU A 114 -4.68 17.28 -10.71
CA LEU A 114 -5.59 18.42 -10.69
C LEU A 114 -5.03 19.61 -11.49
N ILE A 115 -3.74 19.93 -11.30
CA ILE A 115 -3.06 20.97 -12.06
C ILE A 115 -3.05 20.63 -13.57
N TYR A 116 -2.74 19.39 -13.94
CA TYR A 116 -2.78 18.95 -15.33
C TYR A 116 -4.18 19.03 -15.93
N GLY A 117 -5.22 18.71 -15.14
CA GLY A 117 -6.61 18.90 -15.54
C GLY A 117 -6.96 20.36 -15.80
N ILE A 118 -6.56 21.28 -14.91
CA ILE A 118 -6.77 22.73 -15.08
C ILE A 118 -6.06 23.24 -16.33
N ILE A 119 -4.79 22.87 -16.54
CA ILE A 119 -4.03 23.22 -17.74
C ILE A 119 -4.74 22.68 -18.99
N GLY A 120 -5.22 21.43 -18.93
CA GLY A 120 -6.01 20.83 -19.99
C GLY A 120 -7.25 21.66 -20.33
N VAL A 121 -8.06 22.05 -19.34
CA VAL A 121 -9.25 22.88 -19.55
C VAL A 121 -8.91 24.23 -20.20
N VAL A 122 -7.86 24.90 -19.71
CA VAL A 122 -7.39 26.18 -20.27
C VAL A 122 -6.91 26.05 -21.72
N LEU A 123 -6.39 24.88 -22.12
CA LEU A 123 -5.92 24.60 -23.47
C LEU A 123 -7.01 24.10 -24.43
N ILE A 124 -8.24 23.85 -23.98
CA ILE A 124 -9.36 23.47 -24.85
C ILE A 124 -9.60 24.47 -26.00
N PRO A 125 -9.64 25.80 -25.79
CA PRO A 125 -9.84 26.75 -26.89
C PRO A 125 -8.75 26.70 -27.97
N LEU A 126 -7.58 26.13 -27.67
CA LEU A 126 -6.49 25.94 -28.64
C LEU A 126 -6.72 24.65 -29.44
N LEU A 127 -7.76 24.65 -30.29
CA LEU A 127 -8.07 23.56 -31.22
C LEU A 127 -8.38 22.20 -30.55
N GLY A 128 -8.83 22.21 -29.30
CA GLY A 128 -9.15 20.99 -28.55
C GLY A 128 -7.94 20.24 -27.99
N LEU A 129 -6.72 20.79 -28.10
CA LEU A 129 -5.49 20.17 -27.57
C LEU A 129 -5.60 19.83 -26.06
N GLY A 130 -6.34 20.66 -25.32
CA GLY A 130 -6.66 20.45 -23.92
C GLY A 130 -7.30 19.09 -23.59
N ILE A 131 -8.12 18.54 -24.52
CA ILE A 131 -8.78 17.24 -24.32
C ILE A 131 -7.75 16.12 -24.24
N LEU A 132 -6.71 16.17 -25.08
CA LEU A 132 -5.64 15.17 -25.06
C LEU A 132 -4.86 15.20 -23.74
N VAL A 133 -4.61 16.39 -23.19
CA VAL A 133 -3.96 16.57 -21.89
C VAL A 133 -4.81 15.97 -20.77
N ILE A 134 -6.13 16.20 -20.78
CA ILE A 134 -7.05 15.64 -19.77
C ILE A 134 -7.08 14.11 -19.84
N ILE A 135 -7.17 13.53 -21.04
CA ILE A 135 -7.15 12.07 -21.24
C ILE A 135 -5.82 11.49 -20.74
N ALA A 136 -4.69 12.10 -21.12
CA ALA A 136 -3.37 11.66 -20.68
C ALA A 136 -3.23 11.70 -19.15
N ALA A 137 -3.70 12.78 -18.50
CA ALA A 137 -3.70 12.90 -17.05
C ALA A 137 -4.59 11.83 -16.37
N TYR A 138 -5.74 11.50 -16.97
CA TYR A 138 -6.64 10.45 -16.47
C TYR A 138 -5.97 9.07 -16.50
N VAL A 139 -5.36 8.71 -17.65
CA VAL A 139 -4.66 7.44 -17.83
C VAL A 139 -3.47 7.36 -16.89
N LEU A 140 -2.66 8.42 -16.81
CA LEU A 140 -1.53 8.51 -15.89
C LEU A 140 -1.99 8.29 -14.44
N GLY A 141 -3.10 8.90 -14.06
CA GLY A 141 -3.72 8.73 -12.75
C GLY A 141 -4.03 7.28 -12.42
N ILE A 142 -4.80 6.62 -13.27
CA ILE A 142 -5.21 5.22 -13.11
C ILE A 142 -3.98 4.31 -13.00
N VAL A 143 -3.06 4.42 -13.95
CA VAL A 143 -1.83 3.59 -13.97
C VAL A 143 -1.01 3.84 -12.71
N GLY A 144 -0.81 5.11 -12.35
CA GLY A 144 -0.05 5.50 -11.16
C GLY A 144 -0.61 4.88 -9.88
N MET A 145 -1.92 4.95 -9.67
CA MET A 145 -2.55 4.42 -8.45
C MET A 145 -2.53 2.89 -8.40
N ILE A 146 -2.70 2.22 -9.54
CA ILE A 146 -2.56 0.75 -9.62
C ILE A 146 -1.12 0.35 -9.25
N LEU A 147 -0.12 1.02 -9.81
CA LEU A 147 1.28 0.74 -9.50
C LEU A 147 1.63 1.07 -8.04
N GLY A 148 1.07 2.15 -7.49
CA GLY A 148 1.19 2.50 -6.08
C GLY A 148 0.56 1.46 -5.16
N ALA A 149 -0.63 0.96 -5.50
CA ALA A 149 -1.32 -0.13 -4.80
C ALA A 149 -0.49 -1.43 -4.81
N VAL A 150 0.04 -1.81 -5.97
CA VAL A 150 0.89 -3.01 -6.13
C VAL A 150 2.21 -2.86 -5.38
N ALA A 151 2.80 -1.66 -5.33
CA ALA A 151 4.01 -1.41 -4.55
C ALA A 151 3.72 -1.47 -3.04
N ALA A 152 2.61 -0.87 -2.59
CA ALA A 152 2.20 -0.89 -1.19
C ALA A 152 1.91 -2.32 -0.68
N SER A 153 1.23 -3.15 -1.48
CA SER A 153 0.98 -4.55 -1.12
C SER A 153 2.27 -5.37 -1.01
N LYS A 154 3.32 -4.99 -1.74
CA LYS A 154 4.66 -5.56 -1.67
C LYS A 154 5.54 -4.90 -0.60
N GLY A 155 5.06 -3.96 0.20
CA GLY A 155 5.91 -3.26 1.18
C GLY A 155 7.04 -2.45 0.54
N ARG A 156 6.84 -1.93 -0.68
CA ARG A 156 7.82 -1.12 -1.41
C ARG A 156 7.35 0.31 -1.48
N TYR A 157 8.26 1.25 -1.25
CA TYR A 157 8.01 2.65 -1.51
C TYR A 157 7.69 2.86 -3.00
N TYR A 158 6.83 3.83 -3.28
CA TYR A 158 6.43 4.14 -4.65
C TYR A 158 6.54 5.63 -4.91
N ARG A 159 7.14 5.98 -6.05
CA ARG A 159 7.26 7.36 -6.53
C ARG A 159 6.48 7.49 -7.81
N TYR A 160 5.53 8.42 -7.84
CA TYR A 160 4.68 8.59 -9.01
C TYR A 160 5.47 9.30 -10.12
N PRO A 161 5.44 8.78 -11.37
CA PRO A 161 6.02 9.49 -12.51
C PRO A 161 5.21 10.78 -12.77
N ALA A 162 5.89 11.84 -13.21
CA ALA A 162 5.29 13.17 -13.42
C ALA A 162 4.51 13.69 -12.19
N CYS A 163 5.01 13.41 -10.98
CA CYS A 163 4.49 13.96 -9.73
C CYS A 163 5.26 15.22 -9.33
N LEU A 164 4.54 16.32 -9.10
CA LEU A 164 5.07 17.54 -8.50
C LEU A 164 5.09 17.38 -6.98
N ARG A 165 6.29 17.28 -6.40
CA ARG A 165 6.49 17.13 -4.95
C ARG A 165 6.37 18.47 -4.26
N MET A 166 5.15 18.86 -3.91
CA MET A 166 4.87 20.12 -3.22
C MET A 166 4.98 19.98 -1.71
N ILE A 167 4.53 18.84 -1.16
CA ILE A 167 4.66 18.54 0.26
C ILE A 167 6.04 17.89 0.48
N GLY A 168 6.84 18.52 1.35
CA GLY A 168 8.26 18.29 1.71
C GLY A 168 8.50 17.33 2.87
#